data_AF-A0AB39ZLT7-F1
#
_entry.id   AF-A0AB39ZLT7-F1
#
_cell.length_a   1.000
_cell.length_b   1.000
_cell.length_c   1.000
_cell.angle_alpha   90.00
_cell.angle_beta   90.00
_cell.angle_gamma   90.00
#
_symmetry.space_group_name_H-M   'P 1'
#
loop_
_entity.id
_entity.type
_entity.pdbx_description
1 polymer ?
#
loop_
_entity_poly.entity_id
_entity_poly.type
_entity_poly.pdbx_seq_one_letter_code
_entity_poly.pdbx_strand_id
1 'polypeptide(L)'
;MKHRKIRRKLYSVCISLINICTMKEESEPYEKRIRIDNVQSLGTENDLLIAKICDLQTEVLAQRAEIRQLTKAITTLTTFVKQSMRSIKINNVTQNCDDDFPINSEEELLEVDGKISRDPTSYVHAMKKLLSQGRTSRSIRLIFCDDIILNYNIDGAKDKKRLKDFAHLFRALMDAISQIEKSLPAERVLSKALRCVKNCAAKHKGKSGGEDPLGFLNIDMA
;
A
#
# COMPACT_ATOMS: atom_id res chain seq x y z
N MET A 1 -11.24 59.96 16.11
CA MET A 1 -12.48 60.41 15.40
C MET A 1 -13.55 59.32 15.16
N LYS A 2 -13.23 58.02 15.03
CA LYS A 2 -14.23 56.96 14.70
C LYS A 2 -15.24 56.65 15.83
N HIS A 3 -14.84 56.77 17.11
CA HIS A 3 -15.74 56.48 18.25
C HIS A 3 -16.90 57.47 18.44
N ARG A 4 -16.78 58.73 18.00
CA ARG A 4 -17.87 59.73 18.13
C ARG A 4 -19.02 59.50 17.14
N LYS A 5 -18.75 58.92 15.97
CA LYS A 5 -19.79 58.60 14.96
C LYS A 5 -20.67 57.43 15.41
N ILE A 6 -20.11 56.46 16.12
CA ILE A 6 -20.84 55.27 16.61
C ILE A 6 -21.80 55.65 17.74
N ARG A 7 -21.36 56.50 18.68
CA ARG A 7 -22.23 56.99 19.77
C ARG A 7 -23.42 57.82 19.28
N ARG A 8 -23.25 58.64 18.24
CA ARG A 8 -24.38 59.40 17.63
C ARG A 8 -25.40 58.49 16.94
N LYS A 9 -24.96 57.40 16.30
CA LYS A 9 -25.88 56.42 15.68
C LYS A 9 -26.65 55.62 16.73
N LEU A 10 -26.03 55.19 17.83
CA LEU A 10 -26.76 54.52 18.92
C LEU A 10 -27.78 55.45 19.59
N TYR A 11 -27.43 56.71 19.85
CA TYR A 11 -28.35 57.67 20.46
C TYR A 11 -29.57 57.97 19.58
N SER A 12 -29.37 58.06 18.25
CA SER A 12 -30.47 58.26 17.30
C SER A 12 -31.43 57.08 17.27
N VAL A 13 -30.92 55.85 17.34
CA VAL A 13 -31.76 54.64 17.33
C VAL A 13 -32.53 54.48 18.63
N CYS A 14 -31.93 54.81 19.78
CA CYS A 14 -32.63 54.78 21.07
C CYS A 14 -33.74 55.82 21.17
N ILE A 15 -33.56 57.03 20.62
CA ILE A 15 -34.61 58.07 20.61
C ILE A 15 -35.79 57.64 19.71
N SER A 16 -35.52 57.00 18.56
CA SER A 16 -36.57 56.48 17.68
C SER A 16 -37.38 55.36 18.34
N LEU A 17 -36.72 54.47 19.10
CA LEU A 17 -37.40 53.38 19.81
C LEU A 17 -38.22 53.88 21.00
N ILE A 18 -37.79 54.96 21.66
CA ILE A 18 -38.55 55.60 22.75
C ILE A 18 -39.80 56.32 22.21
N ASN A 19 -39.71 57.01 21.06
CA ASN A 19 -40.85 57.70 20.45
C ASN A 19 -41.93 56.75 19.90
N ILE A 20 -41.59 55.51 19.55
CA ILE A 20 -42.57 54.50 19.14
C ILE A 20 -43.36 53.97 20.34
N CYS A 21 -42.78 53.97 21.54
CA CYS A 21 -43.43 53.46 22.75
C CYS A 21 -44.34 54.48 23.47
N THR A 22 -44.30 55.77 23.13
CA THR A 22 -45.00 56.83 23.88
C THR A 22 -46.18 57.50 23.16
N MET A 23 -46.59 57.02 21.97
CA MET A 23 -47.81 57.50 21.31
C MET A 23 -48.97 56.54 21.58
N LYS A 24 -49.54 56.66 22.77
CA LYS A 24 -50.83 56.09 23.17
C LYS A 24 -51.67 57.27 23.70
N GLU A 25 -52.96 57.29 23.34
CA GLU A 25 -54.00 58.34 23.48
C GLU A 25 -54.16 59.24 22.24
N GLU A 26 -55.31 59.44 21.60
CA GLU A 26 -56.74 59.20 21.90
C GLU A 26 -57.53 59.14 20.55
N SER A 27 -58.56 58.30 20.45
CA SER A 27 -59.79 58.59 19.66
C SER A 27 -60.83 57.46 19.80
N GLU A 28 -62.01 57.81 20.31
CA GLU A 28 -63.28 57.09 20.16
C GLU A 28 -64.25 58.04 19.40
N PRO A 29 -65.42 57.60 18.87
CA PRO A 29 -65.83 56.28 18.40
C PRO A 29 -66.43 56.34 16.96
N TYR A 30 -66.28 55.29 16.16
CA TYR A 30 -67.29 54.98 15.15
C TYR A 30 -67.38 53.48 14.88
N GLU A 31 -68.61 52.98 15.00
CA GLU A 31 -68.98 51.61 14.76
C GLU A 31 -68.65 51.18 13.33
N LYS A 32 -67.80 50.17 13.23
CA LYS A 32 -68.13 48.92 12.55
C LYS A 32 -67.29 47.84 13.20
N ARG A 33 -67.81 47.25 14.28
CA ARG A 33 -67.41 45.90 14.68
C ARG A 33 -67.74 44.98 13.51
N ILE A 34 -66.79 44.78 12.62
CA ILE A 34 -66.68 43.48 11.97
C ILE A 34 -66.29 42.57 13.11
N ARG A 35 -67.29 41.84 13.65
CA ARG A 35 -67.02 40.66 14.45
C ARG A 35 -66.22 39.71 13.57
N ILE A 36 -64.90 39.80 13.66
CA ILE A 36 -64.04 38.71 13.22
C ILE A 36 -64.05 37.77 14.41
N ASP A 37 -65.10 36.95 14.50
CA ASP A 37 -65.21 35.83 15.46
C ASP A 37 -64.09 34.78 15.24
N ASN A 38 -63.14 35.06 14.35
CA ASN A 38 -62.07 34.19 13.88
C ASN A 38 -60.66 34.56 14.40
N VAL A 39 -60.46 35.68 15.13
CA VAL A 39 -59.10 36.10 15.57
C VAL A 39 -58.53 35.17 16.64
N GLN A 40 -59.36 34.66 17.56
CA GLN A 40 -58.95 33.64 18.52
C GLN A 40 -58.65 32.29 17.83
N SER A 41 -59.46 31.91 16.83
CA SER A 41 -59.25 30.68 16.04
C SER A 41 -57.95 30.74 15.20
N LEU A 42 -57.65 31.87 14.56
CA LEU A 42 -56.39 32.07 13.83
C LEU A 42 -55.17 32.16 14.75
N GLY A 43 -55.33 32.72 15.96
CA GLY A 43 -54.29 32.71 16.99
C GLY A 43 -53.91 31.29 17.39
N THR A 44 -54.92 30.46 17.67
CA THR A 44 -54.71 29.05 18.02
C THR A 44 -54.11 28.22 16.88
N GLU A 45 -54.46 28.50 15.63
CA GLU A 45 -53.90 27.80 14.47
C GLU A 45 -52.43 28.20 14.22
N ASN A 46 -52.09 29.48 14.34
CA ASN A 46 -50.70 29.94 14.25
C ASN A 46 -49.84 29.40 15.40
N ASP A 47 -50.36 29.36 16.63
CA ASP A 47 -49.66 28.77 17.77
C ASP A 47 -49.40 27.27 17.57
N LEU A 48 -50.37 26.55 16.99
CA LEU A 48 -50.23 25.14 16.62
C LEU A 48 -49.17 24.93 15.52
N LEU A 49 -49.15 25.81 14.52
CA LEU A 49 -48.13 25.78 13.47
C LEU A 49 -46.73 26.07 14.02
N ILE A 50 -46.59 27.02 14.95
CA ILE A 50 -45.33 27.32 15.63
C ILE A 50 -44.85 26.12 16.43
N ALA A 51 -45.73 25.47 17.20
CA ALA A 51 -45.40 24.25 17.94
C ALA A 51 -44.90 23.15 17.00
N LYS A 52 -45.60 22.93 15.88
CA LYS A 52 -45.20 21.92 14.87
C LYS A 52 -43.87 22.26 14.19
N ILE A 53 -43.58 23.54 13.95
CA ILE A 53 -42.29 24.00 13.43
C ILE A 53 -41.18 23.71 14.44
N CYS A 54 -41.40 23.94 15.74
CA CYS A 54 -40.44 23.62 16.79
C CYS A 54 -40.16 22.11 16.88
N ASP A 55 -41.21 21.29 16.79
CA ASP A 55 -41.08 19.83 16.82
C ASP A 55 -40.27 19.33 15.62
N LEU A 56 -40.62 19.78 14.40
CA LEU A 56 -39.89 19.43 13.18
C LEU A 56 -38.43 19.90 13.22
N GLN A 57 -38.16 21.09 13.78
CA GLN A 57 -36.78 21.56 13.95
C GLN A 57 -35.99 20.66 14.89
N THR A 58 -36.62 20.21 15.98
CA THR A 58 -36.00 19.30 16.95
C THR A 58 -35.70 17.95 16.31
N GLU A 59 -36.63 17.40 15.54
CA GLU A 59 -36.46 16.14 14.83
C GLU A 59 -35.34 16.22 13.77
N VAL A 60 -35.30 17.30 12.97
CA VAL A 60 -34.23 17.53 11.99
C VAL A 60 -32.86 17.64 12.68
N LEU A 61 -32.78 18.26 13.86
CA LEU A 61 -31.53 18.33 14.62
C LEU A 61 -31.10 16.95 15.13
N ALA A 62 -32.03 16.12 15.61
CA ALA A 62 -31.76 14.75 16.04
C ALA A 62 -31.24 13.89 14.87
N GLN A 63 -31.93 13.90 13.73
CA GLN A 63 -31.51 13.17 12.53
C GLN A 63 -30.12 13.62 12.03
N ARG A 64 -29.82 14.92 12.08
CA ARG A 64 -28.48 15.43 11.74
C ARG A 64 -27.40 14.92 12.69
N ALA A 65 -27.71 14.72 13.97
CA ALA A 65 -26.77 14.15 14.92
C ALA A 65 -26.50 12.66 14.62
N GLU A 66 -27.53 11.90 14.28
CA GLU A 66 -27.41 10.48 13.87
C GLU A 66 -26.56 10.32 12.60
N ILE A 67 -26.85 11.11 11.56
CA ILE A 67 -26.05 11.10 10.30
C ILE A 67 -24.58 11.38 10.59
N ARG A 68 -24.27 12.30 11.52
CA ARG A 68 -22.89 12.60 11.91
C ARG A 68 -22.22 11.41 12.60
N GLN A 69 -22.93 10.67 13.45
CA GLN A 69 -22.40 9.47 14.10
C GLN A 69 -22.15 8.35 13.09
N LEU A 70 -23.12 8.10 12.19
CA LEU A 70 -22.96 7.12 11.12
C LEU A 70 -21.80 7.46 10.19
N THR A 71 -21.64 8.74 9.84
CA THR A 71 -20.50 9.21 9.03
C THR A 71 -19.17 8.90 9.72
N LYS A 72 -19.07 9.15 11.04
CA LYS A 72 -17.85 8.81 11.80
C LYS A 72 -17.59 7.30 11.78
N ALA A 73 -18.62 6.47 12.03
CA ALA A 73 -18.47 5.01 11.99
C ALA A 73 -18.00 4.52 10.61
N ILE A 74 -18.58 5.03 9.52
CA ILE A 74 -18.16 4.70 8.15
C ILE A 74 -16.71 5.10 7.91
N THR A 75 -16.28 6.29 8.38
CA THR A 75 -14.87 6.70 8.22
C THR A 75 -13.92 5.77 8.96
N THR A 76 -14.25 5.35 10.19
CA THR A 76 -13.45 4.39 10.97
C THR A 76 -13.40 3.00 10.32
N LEU A 77 -14.54 2.52 9.81
CA LEU A 77 -14.57 1.26 9.06
C LEU A 77 -13.77 1.36 7.77
N THR A 78 -13.84 2.50 7.07
CA THR A 78 -13.07 2.74 5.85
C THR A 78 -11.56 2.79 6.12
N THR A 79 -11.13 3.42 7.22
CA THR A 79 -9.71 3.41 7.61
C THR A 79 -9.25 2.03 8.00
N PHE A 80 -10.06 1.28 8.75
CA PHE A 80 -9.78 -0.11 9.10
C PHE A 80 -9.66 -0.99 7.87
N VAL A 81 -10.63 -0.96 6.95
CA VAL A 81 -10.57 -1.69 5.67
C VAL A 81 -9.33 -1.30 4.87
N LYS A 82 -8.99 -0.02 4.77
CA LYS A 82 -7.75 0.42 4.08
C LYS A 82 -6.49 -0.14 4.74
N GLN A 83 -6.45 -0.18 6.07
CA GLN A 83 -5.32 -0.74 6.82
C GLN A 83 -5.25 -2.26 6.66
N SER A 84 -6.38 -2.96 6.77
CA SER A 84 -6.51 -4.39 6.49
C SER A 84 -6.11 -4.72 5.06
N MET A 85 -6.44 -3.91 4.06
CA MET A 85 -6.01 -4.12 2.67
C MET A 85 -4.49 -3.92 2.48
N ARG A 86 -3.86 -3.05 3.28
CA ARG A 86 -2.40 -2.91 3.31
C ARG A 86 -1.73 -4.11 3.96
N SER A 87 -2.27 -4.63 5.05
CA SER A 87 -1.76 -5.86 5.68
C SER A 87 -2.07 -7.11 4.85
N ILE A 88 -3.20 -7.17 4.14
CA ILE A 88 -3.52 -8.21 3.15
C ILE A 88 -2.56 -8.14 1.96
N LYS A 89 -2.10 -6.96 1.52
CA LYS A 89 -0.99 -6.89 0.54
C LYS A 89 0.34 -7.45 1.07
N ILE A 90 0.52 -7.50 2.38
CA ILE A 90 1.72 -8.03 3.05
C ILE A 90 1.53 -9.53 3.40
N ASN A 91 0.28 -9.97 3.63
CA ASN A 91 -0.07 -11.29 4.16
C ASN A 91 -0.93 -12.14 3.20
N ASN A 92 -1.26 -11.65 2.01
CA ASN A 92 -1.82 -12.49 0.96
C ASN A 92 -0.77 -13.52 0.62
N VAL A 93 -1.15 -14.76 0.86
CA VAL A 93 -0.48 -16.01 0.50
C VAL A 93 -0.38 -16.11 -1.03
N THR A 94 0.39 -15.22 -1.65
CA THR A 94 1.30 -15.65 -2.72
C THR A 94 2.30 -16.55 -2.02
N GLN A 95 2.49 -17.79 -2.49
CA GLN A 95 3.73 -18.49 -2.16
C GLN A 95 4.86 -17.48 -2.35
N ASN A 96 5.58 -17.17 -1.27
CA ASN A 96 6.71 -16.27 -1.35
C ASN A 96 7.73 -16.97 -2.26
N CYS A 97 7.73 -16.62 -3.54
CA CYS A 97 8.71 -17.16 -4.48
C CYS A 97 10.15 -16.86 -4.06
N ASP A 98 10.36 -15.92 -3.13
CA ASP A 98 11.63 -15.69 -2.44
C ASP A 98 12.09 -16.92 -1.61
N ASP A 99 11.19 -17.75 -1.08
CA ASP A 99 11.50 -18.93 -0.26
C ASP A 99 11.94 -20.14 -1.09
N ASP A 100 11.70 -20.13 -2.41
CA ASP A 100 12.13 -21.19 -3.33
C ASP A 100 13.59 -21.04 -3.77
N PHE A 101 14.30 -20.01 -3.28
CA PHE A 101 15.69 -19.74 -3.60
C PHE A 101 16.57 -19.73 -2.33
N PRO A 102 17.83 -20.21 -2.39
CA PRO A 102 18.49 -20.79 -3.57
C PRO A 102 18.11 -22.26 -3.80
N ILE A 103 18.10 -22.67 -5.07
CA ILE A 103 17.81 -24.05 -5.49
C ILE A 103 19.04 -24.94 -5.25
N ASN A 104 18.85 -26.00 -4.48
CA ASN A 104 19.92 -26.88 -3.98
C ASN A 104 19.99 -28.22 -4.72
N SER A 105 18.86 -28.71 -5.20
CA SER A 105 18.70 -30.04 -5.79
C SER A 105 18.04 -30.01 -7.16
N GLU A 106 18.11 -31.13 -7.88
CA GLU A 106 17.46 -31.28 -9.17
C GLU A 106 15.95 -31.46 -9.04
N GLU A 107 15.51 -32.09 -7.95
CA GLU A 107 14.11 -32.20 -7.58
C GLU A 107 13.50 -30.82 -7.35
N GLU A 108 14.22 -29.93 -6.64
CA GLU A 108 13.82 -28.52 -6.48
C GLU A 108 13.82 -27.76 -7.82
N LEU A 109 14.75 -28.03 -8.74
CA LEU A 109 14.73 -27.43 -10.09
C LEU A 109 13.42 -27.78 -10.83
N LEU A 110 13.00 -29.04 -10.78
CA LEU A 110 11.74 -29.49 -11.38
C LEU A 110 10.52 -28.86 -10.70
N GLU A 111 10.52 -28.81 -9.36
CA GLU A 111 9.43 -28.23 -8.60
C GLU A 111 9.28 -26.73 -8.91
N VAL A 112 10.38 -25.99 -8.90
CA VAL A 112 10.39 -24.55 -9.19
C VAL A 112 10.01 -24.28 -10.64
N ASP A 113 10.47 -25.07 -11.62
CA ASP A 113 10.05 -24.93 -13.01
C ASP A 113 8.52 -25.09 -13.16
N GLY A 114 7.93 -26.06 -12.45
CA GLY A 114 6.49 -26.27 -12.37
C GLY A 114 5.74 -25.10 -11.70
N LYS A 115 6.29 -24.51 -10.65
CA LYS A 115 5.71 -23.31 -9.99
C LYS A 115 5.79 -22.08 -10.89
N ILE A 116 6.90 -21.87 -11.59
CA ILE A 116 7.09 -20.77 -12.55
C ILE A 116 6.10 -20.87 -13.71
N SER A 117 5.76 -22.09 -14.15
CA SER A 117 4.71 -22.27 -15.17
C SER A 117 3.36 -21.71 -14.72
N ARG A 118 3.06 -21.65 -13.42
CA ARG A 118 1.79 -21.15 -12.87
C ARG A 118 1.80 -19.64 -12.66
N ASP A 119 2.92 -19.09 -12.19
CA ASP A 119 3.09 -17.64 -11.95
C ASP A 119 4.44 -17.13 -12.44
N PRO A 120 4.63 -16.98 -13.77
CA PRO A 120 5.92 -16.55 -14.31
C PRO A 120 6.29 -15.14 -13.87
N THR A 121 5.30 -14.26 -13.68
CA THR A 121 5.52 -12.85 -13.37
C THR A 121 6.16 -12.64 -12.00
N SER A 122 5.71 -13.36 -10.97
CA SER A 122 6.27 -13.24 -9.63
C SER A 122 7.69 -13.77 -9.55
N TYR A 123 7.98 -14.92 -10.17
CA TYR A 123 9.34 -15.47 -10.19
C TYR A 123 10.32 -14.61 -11.00
N VAL A 124 9.91 -14.05 -12.13
CA VAL A 124 10.75 -13.08 -12.86
C VAL A 124 11.07 -11.88 -11.98
N HIS A 125 10.10 -11.38 -11.21
CA HIS A 125 10.32 -10.28 -10.27
C HIS A 125 11.29 -10.65 -9.14
N ALA A 126 11.13 -11.83 -8.53
CA ALA A 126 12.01 -12.34 -7.48
C ALA A 126 13.44 -12.56 -7.98
N MET A 127 13.61 -13.26 -9.11
CA MET A 127 14.93 -13.46 -9.72
C MET A 127 15.59 -12.13 -10.06
N LYS A 128 14.84 -11.16 -10.60
CA LYS A 128 15.37 -9.82 -10.86
C LYS A 128 15.84 -9.13 -9.58
N LYS A 129 15.04 -9.17 -8.51
CA LYS A 129 15.38 -8.62 -7.21
C LYS A 129 16.68 -9.24 -6.68
N LEU A 130 16.83 -10.56 -6.73
CA LEU A 130 18.05 -11.26 -6.33
C LEU A 130 19.25 -10.87 -7.20
N LEU A 131 19.09 -10.88 -8.53
CA LEU A 131 20.15 -10.54 -9.47
C LEU A 131 20.61 -9.08 -9.35
N SER A 132 19.72 -8.17 -8.94
CA SER A 132 20.02 -6.74 -8.78
C SER A 132 20.89 -6.40 -7.55
N GLN A 133 21.11 -7.35 -6.64
CA GLN A 133 21.90 -7.14 -5.42
C GLN A 133 23.41 -6.99 -5.68
N GLY A 134 23.88 -7.15 -6.91
CA GLY A 134 25.28 -6.96 -7.25
C GLY A 134 25.62 -7.42 -8.67
N ARG A 135 26.90 -7.75 -8.89
CA ARG A 135 27.34 -8.36 -10.15
C ARG A 135 26.65 -9.71 -10.34
N THR A 136 26.19 -10.01 -11.57
CA THR A 136 25.51 -11.27 -11.91
C THR A 136 26.28 -12.51 -11.46
N SER A 137 27.61 -12.51 -11.56
CA SER A 137 28.45 -13.63 -11.10
C SER A 137 28.37 -13.90 -9.60
N ARG A 138 28.02 -12.90 -8.78
CA ARG A 138 27.85 -13.04 -7.33
C ARG A 138 26.39 -13.29 -6.98
N SER A 139 25.47 -12.56 -7.59
CA SER A 139 24.03 -12.66 -7.30
C SER A 139 23.38 -13.93 -7.86
N ILE A 140 23.95 -14.59 -8.88
CA ILE A 140 23.44 -15.88 -9.37
C ILE A 140 23.49 -16.98 -8.30
N ARG A 141 24.37 -16.86 -7.29
CA ARG A 141 24.47 -17.77 -6.14
C ARG A 141 23.29 -17.64 -5.17
N LEU A 142 22.49 -16.60 -5.32
CA LEU A 142 21.24 -16.42 -4.58
C LEU A 142 20.08 -17.16 -5.24
N ILE A 143 20.21 -17.56 -6.51
CA ILE A 143 19.21 -18.32 -7.26
C ILE A 143 19.58 -19.81 -7.28
N PHE A 144 20.84 -20.11 -7.58
CA PHE A 144 21.34 -21.48 -7.65
C PHE A 144 22.47 -21.67 -6.63
N CYS A 145 22.42 -22.76 -5.89
CA CYS A 145 23.55 -23.17 -5.07
C CYS A 145 24.73 -23.66 -5.92
N ASP A 146 25.90 -23.72 -5.29
CA ASP A 146 27.16 -24.04 -5.96
C ASP A 146 27.13 -25.40 -6.65
N ASP A 147 26.49 -26.40 -6.06
CA ASP A 147 26.37 -27.74 -6.65
C ASP A 147 25.60 -27.72 -7.97
N ILE A 148 24.46 -27.00 -8.01
CA ILE A 148 23.71 -26.78 -9.26
C ILE A 148 24.58 -26.03 -10.27
N ILE A 149 25.23 -24.95 -9.87
CA ILE A 149 26.08 -24.18 -10.81
C ILE A 149 27.21 -25.05 -11.37
N LEU A 150 27.83 -25.91 -10.56
CA LEU A 150 28.94 -26.76 -10.97
C LEU A 150 28.49 -27.91 -11.88
N ASN A 151 27.32 -28.49 -11.64
CA ASN A 151 26.80 -29.67 -12.34
C ASN A 151 26.00 -29.34 -13.60
N TYR A 152 25.56 -28.08 -13.77
CA TYR A 152 24.77 -27.65 -14.93
C TYR A 152 25.54 -26.71 -15.85
N ASN A 153 25.29 -26.84 -17.15
CA ASN A 153 25.68 -25.91 -18.21
C ASN A 153 24.43 -25.45 -18.97
N ILE A 154 24.53 -24.34 -19.70
CA ILE A 154 23.40 -23.83 -20.49
C ILE A 154 22.92 -24.87 -21.51
N ASP A 155 23.86 -25.46 -22.27
CA ASP A 155 23.55 -26.42 -23.34
C ASP A 155 23.80 -27.90 -22.98
N GLY A 156 24.32 -28.19 -21.78
CA GLY A 156 24.67 -29.56 -21.36
C GLY A 156 25.88 -30.15 -22.10
N ALA A 157 27.08 -29.84 -21.62
CA ALA A 157 28.33 -30.32 -22.24
C ALA A 157 29.33 -30.75 -21.17
N LYS A 158 30.23 -31.69 -21.51
CA LYS A 158 31.28 -32.25 -20.61
C LYS A 158 30.71 -32.88 -19.34
N ASP A 159 29.80 -33.85 -19.52
CA ASP A 159 29.13 -34.60 -18.44
C ASP A 159 28.29 -33.75 -17.48
N LYS A 160 27.93 -32.53 -17.92
CA LYS A 160 27.06 -31.60 -17.18
C LYS A 160 25.68 -31.59 -17.77
N LYS A 161 24.68 -31.50 -16.90
CA LYS A 161 23.28 -31.42 -17.26
C LYS A 161 22.96 -30.08 -17.93
N ARG A 162 21.84 -30.04 -18.67
CA ARG A 162 21.43 -28.89 -19.48
C ARG A 162 20.39 -28.06 -18.74
N LEU A 163 20.70 -26.79 -18.48
CA LEU A 163 19.79 -25.88 -17.80
C LEU A 163 18.58 -25.50 -18.68
N LYS A 164 18.74 -25.55 -20.01
CA LYS A 164 17.67 -25.31 -20.98
C LYS A 164 16.55 -26.37 -20.94
N ASP A 165 16.75 -27.50 -20.27
CA ASP A 165 15.72 -28.52 -20.15
C ASP A 165 14.60 -28.08 -19.19
N PHE A 166 14.88 -27.13 -18.28
CA PHE A 166 13.88 -26.45 -17.45
C PHE A 166 13.37 -25.20 -18.18
N ALA A 167 12.41 -25.40 -19.09
CA ALA A 167 12.00 -24.38 -20.05
C ALA A 167 11.42 -23.12 -19.40
N HIS A 168 10.61 -23.27 -18.33
CA HIS A 168 9.94 -22.16 -17.67
C HIS A 168 10.93 -21.36 -16.82
N LEU A 169 11.75 -22.06 -16.05
CA LEU A 169 12.85 -21.51 -15.26
C LEU A 169 13.85 -20.78 -16.13
N PHE A 170 14.31 -21.41 -17.21
CA PHE A 170 15.29 -20.81 -18.12
C PHE A 170 14.74 -19.55 -18.77
N ARG A 171 13.49 -19.58 -19.25
CA ARG A 171 12.85 -18.39 -19.84
C ARG A 171 12.70 -17.26 -18.82
N ALA A 172 12.19 -17.56 -17.63
CA ALA A 172 12.02 -16.57 -16.57
C ALA A 172 13.36 -15.93 -16.15
N LEU A 173 14.43 -16.74 -16.09
CA LEU A 173 15.77 -16.26 -15.80
C LEU A 173 16.31 -15.36 -16.91
N MET A 174 16.11 -15.71 -18.18
CA MET A 174 16.49 -14.86 -19.32
C MET A 174 15.76 -13.52 -19.30
N ASP A 175 14.46 -13.53 -18.99
CA ASP A 175 13.65 -12.32 -18.88
C ASP A 175 14.13 -11.43 -17.72
N ALA A 176 14.45 -12.03 -16.56
CA ALA A 176 14.98 -11.32 -15.41
C ALA A 176 16.34 -10.67 -15.70
N ILE A 177 17.27 -11.41 -16.34
CA ILE A 177 18.60 -10.89 -16.70
C ILE A 177 18.49 -9.78 -17.74
N SER A 178 17.63 -9.94 -18.76
CA SER A 178 17.43 -8.94 -19.82
C SER A 178 16.92 -7.59 -19.28
N GLN A 179 16.21 -7.60 -18.14
CA GLN A 179 15.77 -6.38 -17.48
C GLN A 179 16.88 -5.64 -16.72
N ILE A 180 17.94 -6.35 -16.30
CA ILE A 180 19.06 -5.79 -15.53
C ILE A 180 20.18 -5.35 -16.46
N GLU A 181 20.58 -6.23 -17.38
CA GLU A 181 21.69 -6.00 -18.30
C GLU A 181 21.14 -5.86 -19.72
N LYS A 182 20.88 -4.61 -20.14
CA LYS A 182 20.35 -4.30 -21.48
C LYS A 182 21.42 -4.27 -22.57
N SER A 183 22.70 -4.25 -22.19
CA SER A 183 23.82 -4.07 -23.11
C SER A 183 24.19 -5.36 -23.86
N LEU A 184 24.00 -6.52 -23.22
CA LEU A 184 24.42 -7.81 -23.73
C LEU A 184 23.26 -8.81 -23.75
N PRO A 185 23.25 -9.79 -24.67
CA PRO A 185 22.28 -10.87 -24.64
C PRO A 185 22.32 -11.61 -23.30
N ALA A 186 21.17 -11.83 -22.68
CA ALA A 186 21.05 -12.43 -21.35
C ALA A 186 21.78 -13.78 -21.23
N GLU A 187 21.75 -14.60 -22.28
CA GLU A 187 22.46 -15.89 -22.30
C GLU A 187 23.98 -15.73 -22.19
N ARG A 188 24.57 -14.70 -22.84
CA ARG A 188 26.01 -14.41 -22.73
C ARG A 188 26.37 -13.93 -21.33
N VAL A 189 25.49 -13.15 -20.72
CA VAL A 189 25.64 -12.65 -19.34
C VAL A 189 25.60 -13.82 -18.36
N LEU A 190 24.62 -14.72 -18.48
CA LEU A 190 24.52 -15.93 -17.66
C LEU A 190 25.74 -16.84 -17.87
N SER A 191 26.14 -17.10 -19.12
CA SER A 191 27.30 -17.94 -19.44
C SER A 191 28.59 -17.41 -18.79
N LYS A 192 28.80 -16.08 -18.86
CA LYS A 192 29.92 -15.41 -18.21
C LYS A 192 29.83 -15.53 -16.69
N ALA A 193 28.65 -15.32 -16.10
CA ALA A 193 28.42 -15.44 -14.66
C ALA A 193 28.75 -16.84 -14.15
N LEU A 194 28.17 -17.89 -14.76
CA LEU A 194 28.43 -19.29 -14.40
C LEU A 194 29.91 -19.66 -14.55
N ARG A 195 30.56 -19.20 -15.61
CA ARG A 195 32.01 -19.42 -15.82
C ARG A 195 32.84 -18.76 -14.71
N CYS A 196 32.50 -17.53 -14.33
CA CYS A 196 33.19 -16.84 -13.23
C CYS A 196 33.04 -17.61 -11.92
N VAL A 197 31.83 -18.06 -11.57
CA VAL A 197 31.58 -18.86 -10.36
C VAL A 197 32.41 -20.15 -10.37
N LYS A 198 32.39 -20.90 -11.49
CA LYS A 198 33.17 -22.14 -11.66
C LYS A 198 34.67 -21.91 -11.50
N ASN A 199 35.19 -20.86 -12.11
CA ASN A 199 36.62 -20.51 -12.01
C ASN A 199 37.01 -20.12 -10.58
N CYS A 200 36.14 -19.40 -9.86
CA CYS A 200 36.37 -19.08 -8.45
C CYS A 200 36.41 -20.35 -7.58
N ALA A 201 35.46 -21.27 -7.76
CA ALA A 201 35.43 -22.52 -7.02
C ALA A 201 36.69 -23.37 -7.25
N ALA A 202 37.19 -23.45 -8.50
CA ALA A 202 38.42 -24.16 -8.83
C ALA A 202 39.67 -23.56 -8.14
N LYS A 203 39.76 -22.23 -8.04
CA LYS A 203 40.86 -21.56 -7.34
C LYS A 203 40.88 -21.83 -5.83
N HIS A 204 39.71 -21.97 -5.21
CA HIS A 204 39.63 -22.29 -3.78
C HIS A 204 40.07 -23.72 -3.47
N LYS A 205 39.77 -24.68 -4.35
CA LYS A 205 40.30 -26.06 -4.24
C LYS A 205 41.82 -26.11 -4.39
N GLY A 206 42.41 -25.26 -5.24
CA GLY A 206 43.86 -25.18 -5.41
C GLY A 206 44.63 -24.50 -4.26
N LYS A 207 43.95 -23.75 -3.37
CA LYS A 207 44.58 -23.06 -2.23
C LYS A 207 44.43 -23.75 -0.87
N SER A 208 43.60 -24.78 -0.79
CA SER A 208 43.34 -25.54 0.44
C SER A 208 43.99 -26.93 0.44
N GLY A 209 44.77 -27.26 -0.60
CA GLY A 209 45.37 -28.59 -0.83
C GLY A 209 46.88 -28.68 -0.59
N GLY A 210 47.42 -27.92 0.34
CA GLY A 210 48.82 -27.94 0.79
C GLY A 210 48.99 -26.76 1.73
N GLU A 211 49.25 -26.93 3.02
CA GLU A 211 50.35 -27.67 3.60
C GLU A 211 49.87 -28.38 4.88
N ASP A 212 50.27 -29.64 5.04
CA ASP A 212 50.29 -30.28 6.35
C ASP A 212 51.49 -29.68 7.12
N PRO A 213 51.31 -28.83 8.16
CA PRO A 213 52.41 -28.03 8.72
C PRO A 213 53.47 -28.86 9.48
N LEU A 214 53.27 -30.18 9.58
CA LEU A 214 54.09 -31.09 10.38
C LEU A 214 54.73 -32.24 9.59
N GLY A 215 54.64 -32.23 8.24
CA GLY A 215 55.25 -33.26 7.39
C GLY A 215 56.80 -33.25 7.35
N PHE A 216 57.45 -32.25 7.96
CA PHE A 216 58.91 -32.07 7.91
C PHE A 216 59.71 -32.83 8.98
N LEU A 217 59.07 -33.55 9.90
CA LEU A 217 59.78 -34.21 11.01
C LEU A 217 60.01 -35.72 10.86
N ASN A 218 59.62 -36.36 9.75
CA ASN A 218 60.05 -37.73 9.49
C ASN A 218 61.33 -37.74 8.66
N ILE A 219 62.45 -37.49 9.34
CA ILE A 219 63.76 -37.98 8.91
C ILE A 219 63.92 -39.34 9.57
N ASP A 220 63.78 -40.40 8.76
CA ASP A 220 64.11 -41.76 9.16
C ASP A 220 65.59 -41.80 9.60
N MET A 221 65.82 -42.04 10.89
CA MET A 221 67.08 -42.58 11.39
C MET A 221 66.91 -44.10 11.48
N ALA A 222 67.40 -44.81 10.46
CA ALA A 222 67.73 -46.22 10.50
C ALA A 222 68.98 -46.48 9.65
#